data_AF-A0A511YG79-F1
#
_entry.id   AF-A0A511YG79-F1
#
_cell.length_a   1.000
_cell.length_b   1.000
_cell.length_c   1.000
_cell.angle_alpha   90.00
_cell.angle_beta   90.00
_cell.angle_gamma   90.00
#
_symmetry.space_group_name_H-M   'P 1'
#
loop_
_entity.id
_entity.type
_entity.pdbx_description
1 polymer ?
#
loop_
_entity_poly.entity_id
_entity_poly.type
_entity_poly.pdbx_seq_one_letter_code
_entity_poly.pdbx_strand_id
1 'polypeptide(L)'
;MPIDFVKLQYTYKNYDLPTDKTDFTISVNNETGETDNKKEGKYFGMQIIKYPSGRVMIKGSIHKFYNRTDFNGNDFDMRNFCSALQDLQTELGIHPKYCRLENIEIGVNIQLPFDPNKILQNLLFHRSVEFNKTISGAFYYQSAKRDYIIKMYNKTDQYEKKLKKYAHNHNFIKPDEKKEFSLLKKTVKENLQPNTLRFEVKFLKMNMLNDLGIMYLSDVLKPEMATHLKNFLLKEFQEVYFYDYTTDHTKMKNLELNKLKDYRNPNYWVNLGKKDKYYHKKKFNEMTLKYSKNLKGKISELIKQKIERLMQKNLDFSTDKFNENEKQKFRLFDRSDIGSKSLNLRPQNII
;
A
#
# COMPACT_ATOMS: atom_id res chain seq x y z
N MET A 1 -5.91 9.31 -3.62
CA MET A 1 -4.92 8.66 -4.45
C MET A 1 -4.63 7.26 -3.93
N PRO A 2 -4.56 6.24 -4.79
CA PRO A 2 -4.23 4.88 -4.35
C PRO A 2 -2.77 4.70 -3.91
N ILE A 3 -1.96 5.75 -3.68
CA ILE A 3 -0.54 5.56 -3.31
C ILE A 3 -0.41 5.18 -1.84
N ASP A 4 0.44 4.20 -1.57
CA ASP A 4 0.75 3.78 -0.21
C ASP A 4 2.23 3.92 0.09
N PHE A 5 3.06 3.07 -0.50
CA PHE A 5 4.49 3.01 -0.23
C PHE A 5 5.32 3.64 -1.35
N VAL A 6 6.43 4.28 -0.99
CA VAL A 6 7.44 4.79 -1.92
C VAL A 6 8.83 4.41 -1.46
N LYS A 7 9.73 4.27 -2.43
CA LYS A 7 11.19 4.29 -2.24
C LYS A 7 11.76 5.31 -3.20
N LEU A 8 12.53 6.25 -2.67
CA LEU A 8 12.97 7.46 -3.34
C LEU A 8 14.47 7.63 -3.16
N GLN A 9 15.16 7.99 -4.22
CA GLN A 9 16.49 8.58 -4.14
C GLN A 9 16.34 10.10 -4.12
N TYR A 10 16.85 10.75 -3.07
CA TYR A 10 16.90 12.21 -3.03
C TYR A 10 18.14 12.70 -3.77
N THR A 11 17.94 13.56 -4.78
CA THR A 11 18.99 13.93 -5.74
C THR A 11 19.57 15.32 -5.51
N TYR A 12 18.98 16.13 -4.64
CA TYR A 12 19.53 17.44 -4.31
C TYR A 12 20.79 17.27 -3.46
N LYS A 13 21.84 18.03 -3.81
CA LYS A 13 23.12 17.99 -3.08
C LYS A 13 22.91 18.55 -1.67
N ASN A 14 23.70 18.06 -0.71
CA ASN A 14 23.76 18.57 0.67
C ASN A 14 22.42 18.52 1.41
N TYR A 15 21.74 17.37 1.36
CA TYR A 15 20.59 17.14 2.23
C TYR A 15 21.03 17.06 3.70
N ASP A 16 20.55 18.02 4.48
CA ASP A 16 20.70 18.07 5.93
C ASP A 16 19.70 17.12 6.58
N LEU A 17 20.22 16.26 7.45
CA LEU A 17 19.38 15.31 8.15
C LEU A 17 18.51 16.08 9.17
N PRO A 18 17.18 15.84 9.22
CA PRO A 18 16.28 16.51 10.16
C PRO A 18 16.46 15.97 11.58
N THR A 19 17.60 16.27 12.20
CA THR A 19 17.99 15.77 13.53
C THR A 19 17.16 16.39 14.65
N ASP A 20 16.39 17.44 14.39
CA ASP A 20 15.38 17.98 15.30
C ASP A 20 14.10 17.13 15.34
N LYS A 21 13.84 16.33 14.29
CA LYS A 21 12.64 15.49 14.17
C LYS A 21 12.83 14.05 14.62
N THR A 22 14.01 13.48 14.36
CA THR A 22 14.29 12.08 14.70
C THR A 22 15.77 11.86 14.95
N ASP A 23 16.08 10.80 15.71
CA ASP A 23 17.44 10.36 15.91
C ASP A 23 17.93 9.57 14.70
N PHE A 24 19.20 9.79 14.34
CA PHE A 24 19.88 9.05 13.29
C PHE A 24 20.91 8.12 13.92
N THR A 25 20.72 6.83 13.69
CA THR A 25 21.55 5.75 14.26
C THR A 25 22.45 5.15 13.20
N ILE A 26 23.57 4.56 13.64
CA ILE A 26 24.49 3.78 12.81
C ILE A 26 24.55 2.37 13.41
N SER A 27 24.47 1.34 12.58
CA SER A 27 24.59 -0.05 13.03
C SER A 27 26.06 -0.43 13.20
N VAL A 28 26.35 -1.16 14.28
CA VAL A 28 27.69 -1.62 14.65
C VAL A 28 27.64 -3.14 14.82
N ASN A 29 28.62 -3.86 14.28
CA ASN A 29 28.82 -5.27 14.58
C ASN A 29 29.39 -5.40 16.00
N ASN A 30 28.69 -6.12 16.88
CA ASN A 30 29.09 -6.26 18.28
C ASN A 30 30.37 -7.09 18.49
N GLU A 31 30.74 -7.94 17.53
CA GLU A 31 31.94 -8.77 17.62
C GLU A 31 33.17 -8.05 17.05
N THR A 32 33.02 -7.41 15.89
CA THR A 32 34.15 -6.80 15.16
C THR A 32 34.29 -5.29 15.36
N GLY A 33 33.25 -4.61 15.87
CA GLY A 33 33.19 -3.15 15.95
C GLY A 33 33.00 -2.45 14.59
N GLU A 34 32.92 -3.20 13.49
CA GLU A 34 32.76 -2.65 12.15
C GLU A 34 31.38 -2.01 11.97
N THR A 35 31.32 -0.94 11.18
CA THR A 35 30.09 -0.21 10.89
C THR A 35 29.91 -0.05 9.38
N ASP A 36 28.67 -0.03 8.92
CA ASP A 36 28.35 0.34 7.53
C ASP A 36 28.39 1.87 7.31
N ASN A 37 28.65 2.64 8.38
CA ASN A 37 28.62 4.10 8.46
C ASN A 37 27.32 4.74 7.93
N LYS A 38 26.24 3.96 7.80
CA LYS A 38 24.97 4.39 7.23
C LYS A 38 24.10 4.96 8.33
N LYS A 39 23.71 6.24 8.18
CA LYS A 39 22.84 6.93 9.14
C LYS A 39 21.38 6.65 8.80
N GLU A 40 20.64 6.07 9.73
CA GLU A 40 19.21 5.77 9.58
C GLU A 40 18.36 6.47 10.64
N GLY A 41 17.32 7.18 10.21
CA GLY A 41 16.31 7.79 11.07
C GLY A 41 14.90 7.42 10.61
N LYS A 42 13.97 7.32 11.56
CA LYS A 42 12.55 7.00 11.30
C LYS A 42 11.65 8.11 11.80
N TYR A 43 10.69 8.50 10.98
CA TYR A 43 9.73 9.54 11.32
C TYR A 43 8.38 9.21 10.68
N PHE A 44 7.38 8.89 11.51
CA PHE A 44 6.01 8.53 11.11
C PHE A 44 5.89 7.68 9.84
N GLY A 45 6.32 6.42 9.89
CA GLY A 45 6.20 5.52 8.74
C GLY A 45 7.14 5.84 7.57
N MET A 46 7.93 6.91 7.64
CA MET A 46 9.04 7.22 6.74
C MET A 46 10.37 6.85 7.39
N GLN A 47 11.30 6.38 6.57
CA GLN A 47 12.67 6.08 6.94
C GLN A 47 13.61 6.83 6.00
N ILE A 48 14.55 7.58 6.58
CA ILE A 48 15.59 8.33 5.88
C ILE A 48 16.91 7.60 6.13
N ILE A 49 17.64 7.35 5.05
CA ILE A 49 18.90 6.61 5.07
C ILE A 49 19.94 7.44 4.30
N LYS A 50 21.00 7.89 4.99
CA LYS A 50 22.14 8.58 4.38
C LYS A 50 23.36 7.65 4.39
N TYR A 51 23.82 7.31 3.19
CA TYR A 51 24.98 6.45 2.98
C TYR A 51 26.29 7.26 3.11
N PRO A 52 27.42 6.60 3.43
CA PRO A 52 28.73 7.25 3.47
C PRO A 52 29.11 7.96 2.17
N SER A 53 28.65 7.43 1.03
CA SER A 53 28.84 8.04 -0.30
C SER A 53 28.09 9.37 -0.49
N GLY A 54 27.31 9.82 0.49
CA GLY A 54 26.45 11.01 0.39
C GLY A 54 25.08 10.73 -0.25
N ARG A 55 24.85 9.52 -0.82
CA ARG A 55 23.54 9.13 -1.34
C ARG A 55 22.50 9.15 -0.22
N VAL A 56 21.33 9.72 -0.49
CA VAL A 56 20.19 9.74 0.43
C VAL A 56 19.03 8.96 -0.16
N MET A 57 18.50 8.03 0.63
CA MET A 57 17.36 7.19 0.30
C MET A 57 16.24 7.46 1.31
N ILE A 58 15.03 7.64 0.81
CA ILE A 58 13.83 7.76 1.63
C ILE A 58 12.88 6.63 1.24
N LYS A 59 12.34 5.92 2.23
CA LYS A 59 11.36 4.87 1.97
C LYS A 59 10.31 4.82 3.07
N GLY A 60 9.07 4.51 2.73
CA GLY A 60 8.00 4.51 3.72
C GLY A 60 6.62 4.56 3.10
N SER A 61 5.61 4.50 3.97
CA SER A 61 4.21 4.69 3.53
C SER A 61 3.82 6.15 3.71
N ILE A 62 3.56 6.83 2.60
CA ILE A 62 3.07 8.22 2.60
C ILE A 62 1.70 8.29 3.29
N HIS A 63 0.89 7.24 3.16
CA HIS A 63 -0.41 7.16 3.81
C HIS A 63 -0.27 7.02 5.35
N LYS A 64 0.64 6.18 5.85
CA LYS A 64 0.93 6.11 7.29
C LYS A 64 1.56 7.41 7.82
N PHE A 65 2.41 8.04 7.00
CA PHE A 65 2.98 9.36 7.30
C PHE A 65 1.88 10.40 7.46
N TYR A 66 0.93 10.47 6.51
CA TYR A 66 -0.23 11.36 6.62
C TYR A 66 -1.06 11.10 7.88
N ASN A 67 -1.36 9.82 8.15
CA ASN A 67 -2.17 9.44 9.32
C ASN A 67 -1.41 9.58 10.65
N ARG A 68 -0.08 9.76 10.62
CA ARG A 68 0.81 9.81 11.79
C ARG A 68 0.70 8.61 12.72
N THR A 69 0.33 7.46 12.16
CA THR A 69 0.19 6.20 12.87
C THR A 69 0.44 5.05 11.90
N ASP A 70 0.69 3.85 12.42
CA ASP A 70 0.93 2.65 11.61
C ASP A 70 -0.39 2.06 11.03
N PHE A 71 -1.19 2.95 10.44
CA PHE A 71 -2.50 2.74 9.86
C PHE A 71 -2.59 3.31 8.43
N ASN A 72 -3.08 2.51 7.48
CA ASN A 72 -3.32 2.90 6.08
C ASN A 72 -4.58 2.20 5.52
N GLY A 73 -5.57 1.99 6.40
CA GLY A 73 -6.82 1.31 6.11
C GLY A 73 -7.96 2.23 5.67
N ASN A 74 -7.89 3.52 6.01
CA ASN A 74 -8.84 4.54 5.58
C ASN A 74 -8.66 4.92 4.11
N ASP A 75 -9.50 5.85 3.68
CA ASP A 75 -9.38 6.48 2.38
C ASP A 75 -8.26 7.51 2.40
N PHE A 76 -7.40 7.42 1.40
CA PHE A 76 -6.34 8.39 1.14
C PHE A 76 -6.64 9.01 -0.21
N ASP A 77 -7.21 10.21 -0.23
CA ASP A 77 -7.54 10.93 -1.45
C ASP A 77 -6.32 11.73 -1.97
N MET A 78 -6.46 12.42 -3.11
CA MET A 78 -5.36 13.22 -3.67
C MET A 78 -5.04 14.45 -2.81
N ARG A 79 -6.02 15.00 -2.08
CA ARG A 79 -5.78 16.13 -1.16
C ARG A 79 -4.92 15.66 0.01
N ASN A 80 -5.25 14.50 0.58
CA ASN A 80 -4.41 13.88 1.62
C ASN A 80 -2.97 13.64 1.11
N PHE A 81 -2.83 13.20 -0.14
CA PHE A 81 -1.52 13.03 -0.77
C PHE A 81 -0.75 14.34 -0.92
N CYS A 82 -1.38 15.40 -1.44
CA CYS A 82 -0.78 16.73 -1.55
C CYS A 82 -0.35 17.27 -0.18
N SER A 83 -1.21 17.18 0.85
CA SER A 83 -0.88 17.57 2.22
C SER A 83 0.30 16.77 2.77
N ALA A 84 0.36 15.46 2.50
CA ALA A 84 1.48 14.62 2.92
C ALA A 84 2.79 15.03 2.24
N LEU A 85 2.76 15.41 0.95
CA LEU A 85 3.96 15.90 0.25
C LEU A 85 4.42 17.27 0.78
N GLN A 86 3.47 18.15 1.13
CA GLN A 86 3.79 19.43 1.78
C GLN A 86 4.41 19.20 3.16
N ASP A 87 3.91 18.24 3.92
CA ASP A 87 4.49 17.84 5.21
C ASP A 87 5.89 17.23 5.05
N LEU A 88 6.13 16.38 4.03
CA LEU A 88 7.48 15.89 3.71
C LEU A 88 8.46 17.03 3.46
N GLN A 89 8.02 18.06 2.73
CA GLN A 89 8.85 19.24 2.45
C GLN A 89 9.09 20.07 3.72
N THR A 90 8.05 20.39 4.47
CA THR A 90 8.14 21.33 5.59
C THR A 90 8.73 20.73 6.87
N GLU A 91 8.53 19.43 7.10
CA GLU A 91 9.00 18.76 8.32
C GLU A 91 10.34 18.06 8.13
N LEU A 92 10.60 17.52 6.93
CA LEU A 92 11.81 16.74 6.65
C LEU A 92 12.72 17.40 5.61
N GLY A 93 12.37 18.54 5.04
CA GLY A 93 13.15 19.17 3.97
C GLY A 93 13.19 18.37 2.66
N ILE A 94 12.25 17.43 2.48
CA ILE A 94 12.21 16.52 1.33
C ILE A 94 11.31 17.13 0.25
N HIS A 95 11.92 17.79 -0.72
CA HIS A 95 11.18 18.35 -1.85
C HIS A 95 10.84 17.26 -2.90
N PRO A 96 9.55 17.09 -3.28
CA PRO A 96 9.13 16.05 -4.24
C PRO A 96 9.84 16.09 -5.60
N LYS A 97 10.20 17.29 -6.09
CA LYS A 97 10.94 17.48 -7.36
C LYS A 97 12.34 16.89 -7.37
N TYR A 98 12.93 16.65 -6.19
CA TYR A 98 14.25 16.03 -6.05
C TYR A 98 14.16 14.56 -5.61
N CYS A 99 12.95 14.01 -5.53
CA CYS A 99 12.71 12.64 -5.11
C CYS A 99 12.53 11.73 -6.33
N ARG A 100 13.63 11.18 -6.85
CA ARG A 100 13.58 10.21 -7.94
C ARG A 100 13.01 8.89 -7.44
N LEU A 101 12.00 8.35 -8.11
CA LEU A 101 11.34 7.11 -7.71
C LEU A 101 12.23 5.89 -8.02
N GLU A 102 12.37 5.00 -7.04
CA GLU A 102 12.96 3.66 -7.20
C GLU A 102 11.91 2.55 -7.04
N ASN A 103 10.86 2.82 -6.27
CA ASN A 103 9.75 1.91 -6.04
C ASN A 103 8.50 2.71 -5.69
N ILE A 104 7.34 2.24 -6.12
CA ILE A 104 6.05 2.76 -5.68
C ILE A 104 5.05 1.60 -5.53
N GLU A 105 4.21 1.68 -4.52
CA GLU A 105 3.06 0.81 -4.34
C GLU A 105 1.79 1.63 -4.48
N ILE A 106 0.92 1.20 -5.40
CA ILE A 106 -0.43 1.71 -5.54
C ILE A 106 -1.42 0.63 -5.12
N GLY A 107 -2.52 0.99 -4.49
CA GLY A 107 -3.55 0.06 -4.09
C GLY A 107 -4.80 0.73 -3.55
N VAL A 108 -5.86 -0.05 -3.48
CA VAL A 108 -7.21 0.39 -3.14
C VAL A 108 -7.80 -0.51 -2.05
N ASN A 109 -8.49 0.12 -1.11
CA ASN A 109 -9.27 -0.54 -0.07
C ASN A 109 -10.74 -0.50 -0.47
N ILE A 110 -11.37 -1.65 -0.66
CA ILE A 110 -12.80 -1.75 -0.95
C ILE A 110 -13.50 -2.54 0.16
N GLN A 111 -14.69 -2.09 0.53
CA GLN A 111 -15.55 -2.84 1.45
C GLN A 111 -16.36 -3.85 0.67
N LEU A 112 -16.29 -5.12 1.07
CA LEU A 112 -17.09 -6.18 0.48
C LEU A 112 -18.35 -6.46 1.33
N PRO A 113 -19.48 -6.83 0.70
CA PRO A 113 -20.67 -7.25 1.43
C PRO A 113 -20.56 -8.67 2.01
N PHE A 114 -19.38 -9.28 1.96
CA PHE A 114 -19.07 -10.63 2.45
C PHE A 114 -17.60 -10.69 2.88
N ASP A 115 -17.23 -11.73 3.63
CA ASP A 115 -15.85 -11.97 4.08
C ASP A 115 -14.86 -12.06 2.89
N PRO A 116 -13.85 -11.17 2.80
CA PRO A 116 -12.81 -11.20 1.76
C PRO A 116 -12.10 -12.55 1.63
N ASN A 117 -11.98 -13.33 2.70
CA ASN A 117 -11.31 -14.62 2.67
C ASN A 117 -11.97 -15.62 1.70
N LYS A 118 -13.27 -15.49 1.44
CA LYS A 118 -13.97 -16.34 0.45
C LYS A 118 -13.42 -16.16 -0.97
N ILE A 119 -12.88 -14.99 -1.30
CA ILE A 119 -12.18 -14.75 -2.56
C ILE A 119 -10.72 -15.16 -2.45
N LEU A 120 -10.06 -14.73 -1.37
CA LEU A 120 -8.62 -14.92 -1.19
C LEU A 120 -8.21 -16.40 -1.18
N GLN A 121 -9.01 -17.26 -0.54
CA GLN A 121 -8.78 -18.72 -0.50
C GLN A 121 -9.01 -19.40 -1.85
N ASN A 122 -9.72 -18.75 -2.77
CA ASN A 122 -10.03 -19.26 -4.10
C ASN A 122 -9.21 -18.56 -5.21
N LEU A 123 -8.23 -17.72 -4.87
CA LEU A 123 -7.31 -17.12 -5.83
C LEU A 123 -6.53 -18.21 -6.57
N LEU A 124 -6.46 -18.09 -7.89
CA LEU A 124 -5.76 -19.04 -8.75
C LEU A 124 -4.49 -18.38 -9.30
N PHE A 125 -4.65 -17.42 -10.21
CA PHE A 125 -3.52 -16.78 -10.89
C PHE A 125 -3.88 -15.36 -11.31
N HIS A 126 -2.84 -14.56 -11.51
CA HIS A 126 -2.94 -13.29 -12.20
C HIS A 126 -2.18 -13.39 -13.54
N ARG A 127 -2.90 -13.14 -14.63
CA ARG A 127 -2.49 -13.51 -16.00
C ARG A 127 -2.12 -14.99 -16.10
N SER A 128 -0.85 -15.34 -15.90
CA SER A 128 -0.35 -16.71 -16.02
C SER A 128 0.54 -17.12 -14.84
N VAL A 129 0.57 -16.29 -13.79
CA VAL A 129 1.41 -16.52 -12.61
C VAL A 129 0.50 -16.73 -11.40
N GLU A 130 0.69 -17.86 -10.73
CA GLU A 130 -0.10 -18.28 -9.56
C GLU A 130 -0.02 -17.28 -8.40
N PHE A 131 -1.09 -17.21 -7.61
CA PHE A 131 -1.08 -16.52 -6.33
C PHE A 131 -0.52 -17.43 -5.23
N ASN A 132 0.52 -16.97 -4.55
CA ASN A 132 1.11 -17.67 -3.41
C ASN A 132 0.97 -16.83 -2.14
N LYS A 133 0.81 -17.50 -0.99
CA LYS A 133 0.94 -16.84 0.32
C LYS A 133 2.40 -16.58 0.62
N THR A 134 2.73 -15.41 1.16
CA THR A 134 4.10 -15.15 1.58
C THR A 134 4.47 -15.95 2.82
N ILE A 135 5.65 -16.57 2.80
CA ILE A 135 6.20 -17.36 3.91
C ILE A 135 6.71 -16.43 5.05
N SER A 136 7.08 -15.19 4.73
CA SER A 136 7.78 -14.25 5.61
C SER A 136 6.90 -13.51 6.65
N GLY A 137 5.81 -14.12 7.12
CA GLY A 137 4.91 -13.53 8.11
C GLY A 137 4.06 -12.34 7.63
N ALA A 138 4.13 -11.99 6.34
CA ALA A 138 3.23 -11.01 5.76
C ALA A 138 1.88 -11.66 5.40
N PHE A 139 0.78 -10.98 5.71
CA PHE A 139 -0.57 -11.55 5.58
C PHE A 139 -1.19 -11.21 4.22
N TYR A 140 -0.53 -11.58 3.11
CA TYR A 140 -1.10 -11.38 1.78
C TYR A 140 -0.80 -12.50 0.80
N TYR A 141 -1.68 -12.61 -0.19
CA TYR A 141 -1.47 -13.41 -1.39
C TYR A 141 -0.78 -12.52 -2.42
N GLN A 142 0.22 -13.06 -3.11
CA GLN A 142 0.92 -12.35 -4.17
C GLN A 142 1.08 -13.15 -5.44
N SER A 143 1.05 -12.45 -6.56
CA SER A 143 1.49 -12.93 -7.86
C SER A 143 2.63 -12.04 -8.33
N ALA A 144 3.86 -12.56 -8.24
CA ALA A 144 5.09 -11.81 -8.49
C ALA A 144 5.53 -11.95 -9.95
N LYS A 145 5.71 -10.83 -10.63
CA LYS A 145 6.30 -10.75 -11.97
C LYS A 145 7.64 -10.04 -11.91
N ARG A 146 8.34 -10.01 -13.06
CA ARG A 146 9.63 -9.35 -13.20
C ARG A 146 9.59 -7.86 -12.85
N ASP A 147 8.52 -7.17 -13.25
CA ASP A 147 8.45 -5.70 -13.21
C ASP A 147 7.54 -5.17 -12.09
N TYR A 148 6.61 -5.99 -11.58
CA TYR A 148 5.71 -5.64 -10.48
C TYR A 148 5.12 -6.88 -9.80
N ILE A 149 4.55 -6.69 -8.61
CA ILE A 149 3.87 -7.72 -7.82
C ILE A 149 2.43 -7.29 -7.59
N ILE A 150 1.47 -8.16 -7.89
CA ILE A 150 0.07 -7.99 -7.42
C ILE A 150 -0.04 -8.57 -6.03
N LYS A 151 -0.64 -7.82 -5.09
CA LYS A 151 -0.94 -8.28 -3.75
C LYS A 151 -2.42 -8.14 -3.45
N MET A 152 -2.98 -9.14 -2.78
CA MET A 152 -4.37 -9.16 -2.33
C MET A 152 -4.47 -9.71 -0.92
N TYR A 153 -5.23 -9.03 -0.06
CA TYR A 153 -5.42 -9.48 1.31
C TYR A 153 -6.62 -8.86 2.00
N ASN A 154 -7.06 -9.53 3.08
CA ASN A 154 -8.06 -9.02 3.99
C ASN A 154 -7.40 -7.99 4.91
N LYS A 155 -7.70 -6.72 4.68
CA LYS A 155 -7.14 -5.57 5.41
C LYS A 155 -7.69 -5.52 6.83
N THR A 156 -8.96 -5.93 7.02
CA THR A 156 -9.59 -6.06 8.34
C THR A 156 -8.85 -7.10 9.18
N ASP A 157 -8.69 -8.33 8.67
CA ASP A 157 -7.95 -9.39 9.36
C ASP A 157 -6.49 -9.02 9.63
N GLN A 158 -5.85 -8.28 8.73
CA GLN A 158 -4.47 -7.81 8.92
C GLN A 158 -4.35 -7.00 10.21
N TYR A 159 -5.24 -6.03 10.43
CA TYR A 159 -5.20 -5.20 11.62
C TYR A 159 -5.68 -5.95 12.87
N GLU A 160 -6.67 -6.83 12.75
CA GLU A 160 -7.07 -7.68 13.88
C GLU A 160 -5.92 -8.54 14.40
N LYS A 161 -5.19 -9.22 13.50
CA LYS A 161 -4.02 -10.03 13.86
C LYS A 161 -2.90 -9.17 14.47
N LYS A 162 -2.68 -7.98 13.90
CA LYS A 162 -1.70 -7.03 14.44
C LYS A 162 -2.06 -6.63 15.87
N LEU A 163 -3.30 -6.20 16.12
CA LEU A 163 -3.77 -5.81 17.45
C LEU A 163 -3.70 -6.97 18.46
N LYS A 164 -4.05 -8.19 18.04
CA LYS A 164 -3.91 -9.40 18.87
C LYS A 164 -2.45 -9.66 19.25
N LYS A 165 -1.51 -9.58 18.31
CA LYS A 165 -0.07 -9.79 18.59
C LYS A 165 0.46 -8.82 19.65
N TYR A 166 0.05 -7.55 19.59
CA TYR A 166 0.41 -6.56 20.59
C TYR A 166 -0.17 -6.85 21.97
N ALA A 167 -1.45 -7.27 22.05
CA ALA A 167 -2.09 -7.60 23.32
C ALA A 167 -1.35 -8.71 24.07
N HIS A 168 -0.82 -9.72 23.36
CA HIS A 168 -0.04 -10.81 23.96
C HIS A 168 1.31 -10.34 24.52
N ASN A 169 1.92 -9.31 23.92
CA ASN A 169 3.24 -8.81 24.30
C ASN A 169 3.19 -7.59 25.24
N HIS A 170 2.01 -7.17 25.70
CA HIS A 170 1.78 -5.86 26.32
C HIS A 170 2.71 -5.55 27.52
N ASN A 171 3.09 -6.56 28.28
CA ASN A 171 3.94 -6.42 29.47
C ASN A 171 5.41 -6.09 29.15
N PHE A 172 5.88 -6.37 27.93
CA PHE A 172 7.28 -6.17 27.51
C PHE A 172 7.49 -4.90 26.66
N ILE A 173 6.44 -4.09 26.48
CA ILE A 173 6.43 -2.93 25.58
C ILE A 173 6.78 -1.65 26.35
N LYS A 174 7.64 -0.82 25.76
CA LYS A 174 8.04 0.48 26.34
C LYS A 174 6.85 1.46 26.44
N PRO A 175 6.85 2.43 27.37
CA PRO A 175 5.75 3.39 27.52
C PRO A 175 5.35 4.12 26.22
N ASP A 176 6.33 4.60 25.44
CA ASP A 176 6.07 5.30 24.18
C ASP A 176 5.37 4.38 23.15
N GLU A 177 5.85 3.14 23.03
CA GLU A 177 5.24 2.13 22.16
C GLU A 177 3.80 1.77 22.61
N LYS A 178 3.50 1.81 23.92
CA LYS A 178 2.12 1.64 24.43
C LYS A 178 1.22 2.79 23.99
N LYS A 179 1.71 4.04 24.01
CA LYS A 179 0.96 5.21 23.53
C LYS A 179 0.67 5.10 22.03
N GLU A 180 1.68 4.79 21.23
CA GLU A 180 1.52 4.56 19.78
C GLU A 180 0.52 3.43 19.48
N PHE A 181 0.58 2.35 20.26
CA PHE A 181 -0.36 1.24 20.10
C PHE A 181 -1.80 1.60 20.47
N SER A 182 -2.00 2.34 21.56
CA SER A 182 -3.32 2.84 21.96
C SER A 182 -3.93 3.71 20.86
N LEU A 183 -3.12 4.61 20.29
CA LEU A 183 -3.50 5.43 19.16
C LEU A 183 -3.90 4.56 17.96
N LEU A 184 -3.05 3.61 17.55
CA LEU A 184 -3.35 2.69 16.46
C LEU A 184 -4.67 1.94 16.68
N LYS A 185 -4.90 1.41 17.89
CA LYS A 185 -6.12 0.68 18.24
C LYS A 185 -7.37 1.56 18.09
N LYS A 186 -7.31 2.80 18.57
CA LYS A 186 -8.37 3.79 18.41
C LYS A 186 -8.62 4.08 16.93
N THR A 187 -7.57 4.41 16.17
CA THR A 187 -7.68 4.74 14.74
C THR A 187 -8.28 3.59 13.93
N VAL A 188 -7.85 2.34 14.17
CA VAL A 188 -8.39 1.16 13.49
C VAL A 188 -9.90 1.02 13.76
N LYS A 189 -10.32 1.15 15.03
CA LYS A 189 -11.74 1.03 15.41
C LYS A 189 -12.61 2.08 14.72
N GLU A 190 -12.12 3.31 14.61
CA GLU A 190 -12.88 4.44 14.08
C GLU A 190 -12.87 4.50 12.55
N ASN A 191 -11.81 4.02 11.89
CA ASN A 191 -11.55 4.32 10.48
C ASN A 191 -11.43 3.11 9.56
N LEU A 192 -11.34 1.88 10.09
CA LEU A 192 -11.30 0.67 9.26
C LEU A 192 -12.69 0.09 9.07
N GLN A 193 -13.13 0.01 7.82
CA GLN A 193 -14.38 -0.65 7.49
C GLN A 193 -14.26 -2.17 7.64
N PRO A 194 -15.33 -2.87 8.07
CA PRO A 194 -15.34 -4.33 8.11
C PRO A 194 -15.23 -4.90 6.68
N ASN A 195 -14.77 -6.15 6.55
CA ASN A 195 -14.65 -6.83 5.26
C ASN A 195 -13.88 -6.03 4.20
N THR A 196 -12.84 -5.30 4.62
CA THR A 196 -12.04 -4.51 3.69
C THR A 196 -11.07 -5.43 2.95
N LEU A 197 -11.28 -5.58 1.64
CA LEU A 197 -10.30 -6.20 0.74
C LEU A 197 -9.34 -5.13 0.25
N ARG A 198 -8.03 -5.43 0.30
CA ARG A 198 -7.00 -4.62 -0.33
C ARG A 198 -6.49 -5.27 -1.60
N PHE A 199 -6.43 -4.49 -2.67
CA PHE A 199 -5.78 -4.84 -3.94
C PHE A 199 -4.65 -3.84 -4.20
N GLU A 200 -3.42 -4.34 -4.36
CA GLU A 200 -2.21 -3.53 -4.51
C GLU A 200 -1.36 -4.01 -5.70
N VAL A 201 -0.69 -3.06 -6.34
CA VAL A 201 0.39 -3.24 -7.30
C VAL A 201 1.64 -2.63 -6.68
N LYS A 202 2.67 -3.46 -6.45
CA LYS A 202 4.02 -3.01 -6.11
C LYS A 202 4.89 -3.03 -7.35
N PHE A 203 5.32 -1.87 -7.83
CA PHE A 203 6.29 -1.82 -8.94
C PHE A 203 7.68 -2.19 -8.43
N LEU A 204 8.37 -3.10 -9.12
CA LEU A 204 9.75 -3.50 -8.81
C LEU A 204 10.76 -2.78 -9.70
N LYS A 205 10.37 -2.48 -10.94
CA LYS A 205 11.17 -1.73 -11.91
C LYS A 205 10.42 -0.49 -12.36
N MET A 206 11.16 0.59 -12.56
CA MET A 206 10.58 1.89 -12.90
C MET A 206 10.35 2.08 -14.40
N ASN A 207 10.87 1.21 -15.28
CA ASN A 207 10.78 1.38 -16.74
C ASN A 207 9.36 1.71 -17.21
N MET A 208 8.37 0.90 -16.82
CA MET A 208 6.98 1.12 -17.23
C MET A 208 6.39 2.44 -16.72
N LEU A 209 6.85 2.95 -15.57
CA LEU A 209 6.40 4.24 -15.04
C LEU A 209 7.19 5.40 -15.68
N ASN A 210 8.48 5.20 -15.98
CA ASN A 210 9.31 6.16 -16.70
C ASN A 210 8.78 6.37 -18.12
N ASP A 211 8.33 5.30 -18.80
CA ASP A 211 7.71 5.36 -20.13
C ASP A 211 6.39 6.16 -20.10
N LEU A 212 5.76 6.27 -18.94
CA LEU A 212 4.59 7.13 -18.68
C LEU A 212 4.98 8.54 -18.21
N GLY A 213 6.27 8.87 -18.13
CA GLY A 213 6.78 10.17 -17.65
C GLY A 213 6.77 10.33 -16.13
N ILE A 214 6.66 9.24 -15.36
CA ILE A 214 6.67 9.24 -13.88
C ILE A 214 8.08 8.87 -13.40
N MET A 215 8.94 9.86 -13.22
CA MET A 215 10.33 9.65 -12.78
C MET A 215 10.57 10.18 -11.36
N TYR A 216 9.89 11.26 -10.99
CA TYR A 216 9.99 11.92 -9.70
C TYR A 216 8.66 11.88 -8.96
N LEU A 217 8.71 12.03 -7.63
CA LEU A 217 7.51 12.08 -6.80
C LEU A 217 6.58 13.25 -7.18
N SER A 218 7.13 14.35 -7.69
CA SER A 218 6.33 15.47 -8.22
C SER A 218 5.53 15.09 -9.47
N ASP A 219 6.00 14.16 -10.31
CA ASP A 219 5.29 13.77 -11.54
C ASP A 219 3.97 13.08 -11.25
N VAL A 220 3.90 12.41 -10.10
CA VAL A 220 2.71 11.72 -9.61
C VAL A 220 1.54 12.69 -9.37
N LEU A 221 1.82 13.97 -9.11
CA LEU A 221 0.79 15.00 -8.89
C LEU A 221 0.07 15.42 -10.17
N LYS A 222 0.61 15.09 -11.35
CA LYS A 222 -0.01 15.47 -12.63
C LYS A 222 -1.37 14.76 -12.78
N PRO A 223 -2.46 15.49 -13.12
CA PRO A 223 -3.81 14.91 -13.22
C PRO A 223 -3.89 13.69 -14.16
N GLU A 224 -3.19 13.74 -15.29
CA GLU A 224 -3.04 12.66 -16.25
C GLU A 224 -2.46 11.37 -15.64
N MET A 225 -1.50 11.50 -14.71
CA MET A 225 -0.85 10.35 -14.08
C MET A 225 -1.78 9.62 -13.13
N ALA A 226 -2.65 10.35 -12.42
CA ALA A 226 -3.68 9.71 -11.60
C ALA A 226 -4.62 8.83 -12.46
N THR A 227 -4.97 9.29 -13.66
CA THR A 227 -5.76 8.52 -14.63
C THR A 227 -5.00 7.30 -15.15
N HIS A 228 -3.72 7.42 -15.48
CA HIS A 228 -2.89 6.27 -15.89
C HIS A 228 -2.82 5.20 -14.79
N LEU A 229 -2.58 5.60 -13.54
CA LEU A 229 -2.51 4.67 -12.40
C LEU A 229 -3.89 4.03 -12.10
N LYS A 230 -5.00 4.77 -12.26
CA LYS A 230 -6.37 4.23 -12.19
C LYS A 230 -6.58 3.13 -13.22
N ASN A 231 -6.29 3.44 -14.50
CA ASN A 231 -6.51 2.53 -15.61
C ASN A 231 -5.63 1.28 -15.46
N PHE A 232 -4.40 1.46 -14.98
CA PHE A 232 -3.50 0.35 -14.68
C PHE A 232 -4.06 -0.58 -13.59
N LEU A 233 -4.49 -0.04 -12.44
CA LEU A 233 -5.10 -0.83 -11.36
C LEU A 233 -6.31 -1.64 -11.84
N LEU A 234 -7.23 -1.00 -12.57
CA LEU A 234 -8.42 -1.67 -13.10
C LEU A 234 -8.05 -2.78 -14.09
N LYS A 235 -7.13 -2.49 -15.00
CA LYS A 235 -6.63 -3.46 -15.99
C LYS A 235 -6.00 -4.68 -15.30
N GLU A 236 -5.18 -4.47 -14.29
CA GLU A 236 -4.53 -5.58 -13.57
C GLU A 236 -5.52 -6.38 -12.73
N PHE A 237 -6.54 -5.75 -12.14
CA PHE A 237 -7.59 -6.50 -11.44
C PHE A 237 -8.39 -7.41 -12.40
N GLN A 238 -8.66 -6.94 -13.63
CA GLN A 238 -9.34 -7.76 -14.66
C GLN A 238 -8.55 -9.01 -15.05
N GLU A 239 -7.26 -9.02 -14.80
CA GLU A 239 -6.37 -10.15 -15.08
C GLU A 239 -6.22 -11.12 -13.90
N VAL A 240 -6.92 -10.85 -12.79
CA VAL A 240 -7.01 -11.76 -11.64
C VAL A 240 -8.06 -12.83 -11.91
N TYR A 241 -7.70 -14.08 -11.67
CA TYR A 241 -8.58 -15.24 -11.79
C TYR A 241 -8.69 -15.92 -10.43
N PHE A 242 -9.93 -16.18 -10.03
CA PHE A 242 -10.29 -16.92 -8.83
C PHE A 242 -11.53 -17.76 -9.11
N TYR A 243 -11.70 -18.82 -8.35
CA TYR A 243 -12.94 -19.59 -8.39
C TYR A 243 -14.05 -18.83 -7.65
N ASP A 244 -15.13 -18.51 -8.38
CA ASP A 244 -16.30 -17.89 -7.76
C ASP A 244 -17.07 -18.93 -6.94
N TYR A 245 -16.97 -18.85 -5.62
CA TYR A 245 -17.60 -19.79 -4.69
C TYR A 245 -19.14 -19.79 -4.76
N THR A 246 -19.74 -18.82 -5.46
CA THR A 246 -21.19 -18.74 -5.67
C THR A 246 -21.68 -19.51 -6.91
N THR A 247 -20.77 -20.23 -7.58
CA THR A 247 -21.10 -21.05 -8.75
C THR A 247 -22.10 -22.16 -8.39
N ASP A 248 -23.25 -22.17 -9.05
CA ASP A 248 -24.31 -23.17 -8.90
C ASP A 248 -24.03 -24.39 -9.80
N HIS A 249 -23.41 -25.40 -9.20
CA HIS A 249 -23.08 -26.65 -9.88
C HIS A 249 -24.29 -27.45 -10.36
N THR A 250 -25.47 -27.26 -9.76
CA THR A 250 -26.67 -28.05 -10.08
C THR A 250 -27.22 -27.75 -11.47
N LYS A 251 -26.88 -26.58 -12.03
CA LYS A 251 -27.31 -26.12 -13.35
C LYS A 251 -26.29 -26.43 -14.46
N MET A 252 -25.16 -27.03 -14.12
CA MET A 252 -24.07 -27.29 -15.06
C MET A 252 -24.20 -28.67 -15.70
N LYS A 253 -23.84 -28.78 -16.99
CA LYS A 253 -23.71 -30.08 -17.65
C LYS A 253 -22.47 -30.83 -17.12
N ASN A 254 -22.47 -32.15 -17.20
CA ASN A 254 -21.33 -32.98 -16.76
C ASN A 254 -19.98 -32.59 -17.39
N LEU A 255 -19.98 -32.23 -18.69
CA LEU A 255 -18.79 -31.73 -19.38
C LEU A 255 -18.28 -30.41 -18.81
N GLU A 256 -19.19 -29.49 -18.45
CA GLU A 256 -18.86 -28.21 -17.82
C GLU A 256 -18.32 -28.44 -16.40
N LEU A 257 -18.90 -29.36 -15.63
CA LEU A 257 -18.39 -29.72 -14.31
C LEU A 257 -16.97 -30.30 -14.36
N ASN A 258 -16.68 -31.19 -15.30
CA ASN A 258 -15.33 -31.72 -15.49
C ASN A 258 -14.34 -30.62 -15.88
N LYS A 259 -14.72 -29.72 -16.78
CA LYS A 259 -13.88 -28.55 -17.13
C LYS A 259 -13.69 -27.58 -15.97
N LEU A 260 -14.70 -27.42 -15.10
CA LEU A 260 -14.56 -26.58 -13.92
C LEU A 260 -13.54 -27.16 -12.93
N LYS A 261 -13.46 -28.50 -12.80
CA LYS A 261 -12.41 -29.15 -11.98
C LYS A 261 -11.02 -28.83 -12.52
N ASP A 262 -10.83 -28.90 -13.85
CA ASP A 262 -9.59 -28.49 -14.50
C ASP A 262 -9.28 -27.01 -14.19
N TYR A 263 -10.25 -26.12 -14.36
CA TYR A 263 -10.06 -24.68 -14.18
C TYR A 263 -9.79 -24.26 -12.73
N ARG A 264 -10.22 -25.05 -11.75
CA ARG A 264 -9.91 -24.83 -10.33
C ARG A 264 -8.51 -25.29 -9.93
N ASN A 265 -7.85 -26.08 -10.77
CA ASN A 265 -6.53 -26.63 -10.49
C ASN A 265 -5.43 -25.73 -11.10
N PRO A 266 -4.58 -25.05 -10.30
CA PRO A 266 -3.48 -24.25 -10.83
C PRO A 266 -2.54 -25.02 -11.77
N ASN A 267 -2.31 -26.33 -11.51
CA ASN A 267 -1.44 -27.17 -12.34
C ASN A 267 -1.97 -27.35 -13.78
N TYR A 268 -3.29 -27.38 -13.95
CA TYR A 268 -3.89 -27.41 -15.29
C TYR A 268 -3.44 -26.19 -16.09
N TRP A 269 -3.51 -25.00 -15.49
CA TRP A 269 -3.11 -23.75 -16.15
C TRP A 269 -1.62 -23.68 -16.42
N VAL A 270 -0.75 -24.14 -15.52
CA VAL A 270 0.71 -24.09 -15.73
C VAL A 270 1.10 -24.81 -17.02
N ASN A 271 0.51 -25.99 -17.26
CA ASN A 271 0.86 -26.87 -18.38
C ASN A 271 0.30 -26.44 -19.74
N LEU A 272 -0.60 -25.44 -19.79
CA LEU A 272 -1.18 -25.00 -21.06
C LEU A 272 -0.27 -24.03 -21.84
N GLY A 273 -0.29 -24.18 -23.17
CA GLY A 273 0.29 -23.21 -24.11
C GLY A 273 -0.46 -21.87 -24.11
N LYS A 274 0.15 -20.83 -24.72
CA LYS A 274 -0.42 -19.47 -24.72
C LYS A 274 -1.80 -19.39 -25.40
N LYS A 275 -1.98 -20.07 -26.54
CA LYS A 275 -3.25 -20.09 -27.29
C LYS A 275 -4.36 -20.78 -26.48
N ASP A 276 -4.05 -21.94 -25.90
CA ASP A 276 -5.01 -22.71 -25.10
C ASP A 276 -5.39 -21.97 -23.82
N LYS A 277 -4.42 -21.33 -23.15
CA LYS A 277 -4.70 -20.45 -22.00
C LYS A 277 -5.72 -19.38 -22.34
N TYR A 278 -5.59 -18.72 -23.49
CA TYR A 278 -6.55 -17.71 -23.92
C TYR A 278 -7.96 -18.30 -24.11
N TYR A 279 -8.05 -19.41 -24.83
CA TYR A 279 -9.32 -20.11 -25.07
C TYR A 279 -9.99 -20.56 -23.75
N HIS A 280 -9.24 -21.22 -22.86
CA HIS A 280 -9.76 -21.73 -21.60
C HIS A 280 -10.11 -20.63 -20.61
N LYS A 281 -9.37 -19.51 -20.57
CA LYS A 281 -9.76 -18.33 -19.78
C LYS A 281 -11.09 -17.76 -20.23
N LYS A 282 -11.31 -17.65 -21.54
CA LYS A 282 -12.59 -17.19 -22.10
C LYS A 282 -13.72 -18.12 -21.68
N LYS A 283 -13.54 -19.45 -21.83
CA LYS A 283 -14.51 -20.46 -21.40
C LYS A 283 -14.80 -20.41 -19.90
N PHE A 284 -13.76 -20.22 -19.08
CA PHE A 284 -13.93 -20.10 -17.64
C PHE A 284 -14.76 -18.87 -17.28
N ASN A 285 -14.46 -17.71 -17.88
CA ASN A 285 -15.27 -16.50 -17.69
C ASN A 285 -16.72 -16.69 -18.15
N GLU A 286 -16.97 -17.35 -19.29
CA GLU A 286 -18.34 -17.69 -19.75
C GLU A 286 -19.09 -18.52 -18.71
N MET A 287 -18.44 -19.55 -18.14
CA MET A 287 -19.03 -20.38 -17.09
C MET A 287 -19.31 -19.59 -15.82
N THR A 288 -18.38 -18.73 -15.39
CA THR A 288 -18.59 -17.83 -14.24
C THR A 288 -19.80 -16.94 -14.46
N LEU A 289 -19.93 -16.31 -15.64
CA LEU A 289 -21.08 -15.44 -15.94
C LEU A 289 -22.41 -16.19 -15.98
N LYS A 290 -22.41 -17.43 -16.45
CA LYS A 290 -23.62 -18.26 -16.59
C LYS A 290 -24.10 -18.85 -15.27
N TYR A 291 -23.17 -19.25 -14.39
CA TYR A 291 -23.48 -20.09 -13.24
C TYR A 291 -23.20 -19.45 -11.88
N SER A 292 -22.60 -18.27 -11.80
CA SER A 292 -22.26 -17.62 -10.53
C SER A 292 -22.92 -16.25 -10.37
N LYS A 293 -22.74 -15.63 -9.20
CA LYS A 293 -23.15 -14.25 -8.94
C LYS A 293 -22.19 -13.20 -9.51
N ASN A 294 -21.22 -13.61 -10.34
CA ASN A 294 -20.20 -12.78 -10.98
C ASN A 294 -19.48 -11.85 -9.99
N LEU A 295 -18.87 -12.44 -8.96
CA LEU A 295 -18.15 -11.69 -7.92
C LEU A 295 -17.01 -10.87 -8.51
N LYS A 296 -16.33 -11.35 -9.56
CA LYS A 296 -15.26 -10.59 -10.24
C LYS A 296 -15.79 -9.28 -10.81
N GLY A 297 -16.93 -9.32 -11.50
CA GLY A 297 -17.59 -8.11 -12.02
C GLY A 297 -17.98 -7.15 -10.90
N LYS A 298 -18.62 -7.66 -9.84
CA LYS A 298 -19.02 -6.84 -8.67
C LYS A 298 -17.83 -6.18 -7.97
N ILE A 299 -16.75 -6.93 -7.75
CA ILE A 299 -15.54 -6.41 -7.12
C ILE A 299 -14.86 -5.37 -8.03
N SER A 300 -14.80 -5.63 -9.34
CA SER A 300 -14.25 -4.64 -10.28
C SER A 300 -15.04 -3.33 -10.26
N GLU A 301 -16.37 -3.40 -10.15
CA GLU A 301 -17.21 -2.21 -10.05
C GLU A 301 -16.96 -1.45 -8.75
N LEU A 302 -16.83 -2.16 -7.62
CA LEU A 302 -16.46 -1.55 -6.33
C LEU A 302 -15.07 -0.87 -6.40
N ILE A 303 -14.09 -1.48 -7.06
CA ILE A 303 -12.77 -0.88 -7.29
C ILE A 303 -12.91 0.40 -8.13
N LYS A 304 -13.67 0.35 -9.23
CA LYS A 304 -13.89 1.49 -10.12
C LYS A 304 -14.51 2.66 -9.37
N GLN A 305 -15.64 2.43 -8.70
CA GLN A 305 -16.34 3.43 -7.89
C GLN A 305 -15.43 4.01 -6.80
N LYS A 306 -14.65 3.14 -6.14
CA LYS A 306 -13.72 3.56 -5.10
C LYS A 306 -12.63 4.48 -5.65
N ILE A 307 -12.00 4.13 -6.77
CA ILE A 307 -10.96 4.96 -7.38
C ILE A 307 -11.55 6.29 -7.85
N GLU A 308 -12.73 6.27 -8.48
CA GLU A 308 -13.44 7.48 -8.90
C GLU A 308 -13.71 8.41 -7.72
N ARG A 309 -14.22 7.90 -6.60
CA ARG A 309 -14.43 8.69 -5.38
C ARG A 309 -13.14 9.27 -4.80
N LEU A 310 -12.04 8.52 -4.82
CA LEU A 310 -10.72 8.98 -4.35
C LEU A 310 -10.08 10.02 -5.28
N MET A 311 -10.60 10.16 -6.52
CA MET A 311 -10.13 11.11 -7.53
C MET A 311 -11.10 12.28 -7.76
N GLN A 312 -12.40 12.13 -7.51
CA GLN A 312 -13.40 13.17 -7.75
C GLN A 312 -13.31 14.32 -6.75
N LYS A 313 -12.83 14.02 -5.53
CA LYS A 313 -12.46 15.02 -4.51
C LYS A 313 -11.34 16.00 -4.95
N ASN A 314 -10.92 15.95 -6.22
CA ASN A 314 -10.03 16.93 -6.88
C ASN A 314 -10.76 17.97 -7.73
N LEU A 315 -11.91 17.66 -8.32
CA LEU A 315 -12.56 18.58 -9.28
C LEU A 315 -13.06 19.84 -8.57
N ASP A 316 -13.56 19.70 -7.33
CA ASP A 316 -13.98 20.82 -6.49
C ASP A 316 -12.82 21.77 -6.11
N PHE A 317 -11.57 21.33 -6.27
CA PHE A 317 -10.38 22.11 -5.91
C PHE A 317 -9.83 22.94 -7.08
N SER A 318 -10.09 22.56 -8.33
CA SER A 318 -9.62 23.37 -9.46
C SER A 318 -10.36 24.71 -9.58
N THR A 319 -11.48 24.87 -8.87
CA THR A 319 -12.26 26.10 -8.76
C THR A 319 -11.90 26.96 -7.55
N ASP A 320 -11.25 26.39 -6.52
CA ASP A 320 -10.88 27.12 -5.32
C ASP A 320 -9.37 27.37 -5.28
N LYS A 321 -8.98 28.62 -5.58
CA LYS A 321 -7.63 29.12 -5.36
C LYS A 321 -7.19 28.77 -3.93
N PHE A 322 -5.93 28.34 -3.79
CA PHE A 322 -5.21 28.21 -2.53
C PHE A 322 -5.38 29.48 -1.67
N ASN A 323 -6.34 29.47 -0.75
CA ASN A 323 -6.39 30.40 0.37
C ASN A 323 -5.57 29.78 1.51
N GLU A 324 -4.43 30.38 1.82
CA GLU A 324 -3.48 29.94 2.86
C GLU A 324 -4.01 30.04 4.31
N ASN A 325 -5.28 30.37 4.54
CA ASN A 325 -5.79 30.68 5.88
C ASN A 325 -6.74 29.65 6.51
N GLU A 326 -7.09 28.56 5.83
CA GLU A 326 -7.71 27.42 6.52
C GLU A 326 -6.64 26.41 6.91
N LYS A 327 -6.14 26.53 8.15
CA LYS A 327 -5.45 25.41 8.83
C LYS A 327 -6.42 24.22 8.82
N GLN A 328 -6.24 23.34 7.84
CA GLN A 328 -7.15 22.28 7.46
C GLN A 328 -7.49 21.34 8.63
N LYS A 329 -8.75 21.39 9.04
CA LYS A 329 -9.48 20.44 9.92
C LYS A 329 -9.55 18.98 9.39
N PHE A 330 -8.69 18.60 8.44
CA PHE A 330 -8.71 17.29 7.75
C PHE A 330 -7.65 16.30 8.27
N ARG A 331 -6.75 16.74 9.14
CA ARG A 331 -5.81 15.83 9.81
C ARG A 331 -6.58 15.07 10.88
N LEU A 332 -6.36 13.76 10.99
CA LEU A 332 -6.88 12.98 12.13
C LEU A 332 -6.34 13.52 13.47
N PHE A 333 -5.22 14.28 13.45
CA PHE A 333 -4.54 14.83 14.62
C PHE A 333 -3.87 16.17 14.30
N ASP A 334 -3.84 17.08 15.28
CA ASP A 334 -3.15 18.37 15.17
C ASP A 334 -1.65 18.23 15.48
N ARG A 335 -0.85 19.19 14.98
CA ARG A 335 0.62 19.23 15.15
C ARG A 335 1.09 19.18 16.60
N SER A 336 0.22 19.46 17.57
CA SER A 336 0.50 19.43 19.02
C SER A 336 0.48 18.03 19.64
N ASP A 337 -0.12 17.04 18.98
CA ASP A 337 -0.47 15.77 19.64
C ASP A 337 0.65 14.72 19.57
N ILE A 338 1.71 15.00 18.80
CA ILE A 338 2.77 14.04 18.54
C ILE A 338 4.12 14.72 18.72
N GLY A 339 4.85 14.22 19.73
CA GLY A 339 5.98 14.89 20.33
C GLY A 339 6.99 15.42 19.32
N SER A 340 7.37 16.67 19.53
CA SER A 340 8.76 17.07 19.36
C SER A 340 9.66 16.01 20.00
N LYS A 341 10.89 15.86 19.51
CA LYS A 341 11.94 15.25 20.33
C LYS A 341 11.75 15.76 21.76
N SER A 342 11.54 14.82 22.70
CA SER A 342 11.63 15.12 24.12
C SER A 342 12.87 15.99 24.27
N LEU A 343 12.69 17.22 24.75
CA LEU A 343 13.81 18.05 25.17
C LEU A 343 14.54 17.18 26.18
N ASN A 344 15.69 16.63 25.78
CA ASN A 344 16.68 16.16 26.72
C ASN A 344 17.04 17.41 27.55
N LEU A 345 16.35 17.56 28.67
CA LEU A 345 16.82 18.36 29.79
C LEU A 345 18.19 17.76 30.10
N ARG A 346 19.24 18.42 29.62
CA ARG A 346 20.58 18.19 30.13
C ARG A 346 20.46 18.31 31.65
N PRO A 347 20.91 17.34 32.45
CA PRO A 347 21.08 17.61 33.86
C PRO A 347 22.03 18.81 33.95
N GLN A 348 21.52 19.92 34.48
CA GLN A 348 22.39 20.96 35.01
C GLN A 348 23.21 20.26 36.09
N ASN A 349 24.51 20.10 35.83
CA ASN A 349 25.44 19.71 36.87
C ASN A 349 25.35 20.80 37.94
N ILE A 350 24.71 20.46 39.06
CA ILE A 350 24.99 21.07 40.34
C ILE A 350 26.31 20.46 40.79
N ILE A 351 27.38 21.24 40.70
CA ILE A 351 28.30 21.62 41.79
C ILE A 351 29.01 22.89 41.31
#